data_AF-A0A4R5KQ38-F1
#
_entry.id   AF-A0A4R5KQ38-F1
#
_cell.length_a   1.000
_cell.length_b   1.000
_cell.length_c   1.000
_cell.angle_alpha   90.00
_cell.angle_beta   90.00
_cell.angle_gamma   90.00
#
_symmetry.space_group_name_H-M   'P 1'
#
loop_
_entity.id
_entity.type
_entity.pdbx_description
1 polymer ?
#
loop_
_entity_poly.entity_id
_entity_poly.type
_entity_poly.pdbx_seq_one_letter_code
_entity_poly.pdbx_strand_id
1 'polypeptide(L)'
;MPVIQFYETVPAADGSSVPAVGRFQFTPSGSVINGTQEVLAKPFTAALDGTGRMSVNLAATTSNWAWRVDMDIRGVPPQTVYVSVLSSDTQWANLTRVDPHSLTAIPAFLPPPWVANINIDGGTASG
;
A
#
# COMPACT_ATOMS: atom_id res chain seq x y z
N MET A 1 0.95 -4.53 -14.63
CA MET A 1 1.26 -3.88 -13.34
C MET A 1 2.70 -4.21 -13.03
N PRO A 2 3.56 -3.24 -12.76
CA PRO A 2 4.96 -3.48 -12.41
C PRO A 2 5.08 -4.35 -11.16
N VAL A 3 6.06 -5.26 -11.20
CA VAL A 3 6.47 -6.07 -10.06
C VAL A 3 7.50 -5.29 -9.26
N ILE A 4 7.21 -5.09 -7.97
CA ILE A 4 8.12 -4.46 -7.03
C ILE A 4 8.71 -5.52 -6.11
N GLN A 5 10.03 -5.60 -6.10
CA GLN A 5 10.79 -6.58 -5.33
C GLN A 5 11.34 -5.95 -4.05
N PHE A 6 11.19 -6.66 -2.94
CA PHE A 6 11.64 -6.24 -1.62
C PHE A 6 12.67 -7.24 -1.11
N TYR A 7 13.68 -6.72 -0.42
CA TYR A 7 14.62 -7.50 0.37
C TYR A 7 14.97 -6.69 1.62
N GLU A 8 14.58 -7.20 2.77
CA GLU A 8 14.75 -6.53 4.06
C GLU A 8 15.50 -7.44 5.04
N THR A 9 16.39 -6.83 5.81
CA THR A 9 17.16 -7.50 6.86
C THR A 9 17.16 -6.65 8.13
N VAL A 10 17.21 -7.31 9.29
CA VAL A 10 17.35 -6.62 10.58
C VAL A 10 18.68 -7.00 11.24
N PRO A 11 19.30 -6.09 12.03
CA PRO A 11 20.49 -6.43 12.79
C PRO A 11 20.21 -7.53 13.82
N ALA A 12 21.11 -8.51 13.89
CA ALA A 12 21.13 -9.51 14.95
C ALA A 12 21.97 -9.02 16.15
N ALA A 13 21.80 -9.70 17.29
CA ALA A 13 22.50 -9.34 18.53
C ALA A 13 24.03 -9.45 18.43
N ASP A 14 24.54 -10.29 17.52
CA ASP A 14 25.96 -10.47 17.24
C ASP A 14 26.53 -9.47 16.21
N GLY A 15 25.71 -8.52 15.75
CA GLY A 15 26.07 -7.52 14.73
C GLY A 15 25.97 -8.03 13.30
N SER A 16 25.58 -9.30 13.08
CA SER A 16 25.23 -9.79 11.74
C SER A 16 23.86 -9.27 11.29
N SER A 17 23.45 -9.59 10.06
CA SER A 17 22.11 -9.27 9.54
C SER A 17 21.34 -10.56 9.30
N VAL A 18 20.09 -10.60 9.77
CA VAL A 18 19.18 -11.73 9.54
C VAL A 18 18.01 -11.28 8.66
N PRO A 19 17.42 -12.20 7.87
CA PRO A 19 16.20 -11.92 7.12
C PRO A 19 15.12 -11.29 8.00
N ALA A 20 14.54 -10.19 7.53
CA ALA A 20 13.46 -9.53 8.24
C ALA A 20 12.17 -10.36 8.17
N VAL A 21 11.37 -10.31 9.23
CA VAL A 21 10.01 -10.86 9.27
C VAL A 21 9.06 -9.71 9.51
N GLY A 22 8.09 -9.54 8.62
CA GLY A 22 7.20 -8.39 8.69
C GLY A 22 6.10 -8.40 7.64
N ARG A 23 5.23 -7.39 7.76
CA ARG A 23 4.07 -7.18 6.91
C ARG A 23 4.01 -5.74 6.44
N PHE A 24 3.52 -5.56 5.23
CA PHE A 24 3.38 -4.29 4.55
C PHE A 24 1.92 -4.11 4.15
N GLN A 25 1.31 -3.00 4.55
CA GLN A 25 -0.01 -2.60 4.11
C GLN A 25 0.12 -1.52 3.03
N PHE A 26 -0.41 -1.81 1.85
CA PHE A 26 -0.41 -0.92 0.70
C PHE A 26 -1.78 -0.27 0.59
N THR A 27 -1.82 1.06 0.74
CA THR A 27 -3.04 1.86 0.64
C THR A 27 -2.81 2.95 -0.41
N PRO A 28 -3.60 3.04 -1.48
CA PRO A 28 -3.45 4.16 -2.40
C PRO A 28 -3.91 5.47 -1.73
N SER A 29 -3.20 6.56 -1.99
CA SER A 29 -3.44 7.88 -1.40
C SER A 29 -3.23 8.94 -2.46
N GLY A 30 -4.22 9.79 -2.74
CA GLY A 30 -4.14 10.77 -3.83
C GLY A 30 -5.03 11.98 -3.63
N SER A 31 -4.97 12.90 -4.60
CA SER A 31 -5.64 14.19 -4.70
C SER A 31 -7.01 14.12 -5.39
N VAL A 32 -7.94 14.97 -4.92
CA VAL A 32 -9.22 15.19 -5.58
C VAL A 32 -9.00 16.18 -6.73
N ILE A 33 -9.21 15.74 -7.97
CA ILE A 33 -9.23 16.65 -9.12
C ILE A 33 -10.68 16.83 -9.57
N ASN A 34 -11.23 18.01 -9.27
CA ASN A 34 -12.50 18.52 -9.81
C ASN A 34 -13.66 17.48 -9.85
N GLY A 35 -13.90 16.77 -8.74
CA GLY A 35 -15.03 15.84 -8.62
C GLY A 35 -14.94 14.58 -9.49
N THR A 36 -13.83 14.36 -10.20
CA THR A 36 -13.57 13.09 -10.88
C THR A 36 -12.81 12.19 -9.92
N GLN A 37 -13.48 11.20 -9.35
CA GLN A 37 -12.83 10.20 -8.51
C GLN A 37 -11.92 9.34 -9.41
N GLU A 38 -10.60 9.50 -9.28
CA GLU A 38 -9.67 8.54 -9.87
C GLU A 38 -9.93 7.18 -9.22
N VAL A 39 -10.19 6.15 -10.03
CA VAL A 39 -10.40 4.79 -9.51
C VAL A 39 -9.04 4.27 -9.06
N LEU A 40 -8.78 4.39 -7.76
CA LEU A 40 -7.56 3.90 -7.15
C LEU A 40 -7.57 2.37 -7.02
N ALA A 41 -6.38 1.78 -7.01
CA ALA A 41 -6.19 0.35 -6.80
C ALA A 41 -6.80 -0.12 -5.47
N LYS A 42 -7.11 -1.42 -5.32
CA LYS A 42 -7.58 -1.92 -4.03
C LYS A 42 -6.42 -1.92 -3.02
N PRO A 43 -6.64 -1.50 -1.76
CA PRO A 43 -5.65 -1.69 -0.72
C PRO A 43 -5.47 -3.19 -0.48
N PHE A 44 -4.25 -3.58 -0.14
CA PHE A 44 -3.93 -4.97 0.14
C PHE A 44 -2.75 -5.06 1.11
N THR A 45 -2.42 -6.27 1.49
CA THR A 45 -1.34 -6.57 2.43
C THR A 45 -0.46 -7.67 1.85
N ALA A 46 0.85 -7.55 2.04
CA ALA A 46 1.80 -8.60 1.74
C ALA A 46 2.75 -8.79 2.91
N ALA A 47 3.32 -9.99 3.04
CA ALA A 47 4.29 -10.32 4.07
C ALA A 47 5.61 -10.75 3.43
N LEU A 48 6.71 -10.51 4.14
CA LEU A 48 8.01 -11.08 3.80
C LEU A 48 7.96 -12.60 3.97
N ASP A 49 8.62 -13.31 3.06
CA ASP A 49 8.88 -14.73 3.21
C ASP A 49 9.97 -15.01 4.26
N GLY A 50 10.25 -16.28 4.53
CA GLY A 50 11.29 -16.69 5.48
C GLY A 50 12.73 -16.28 5.09
N THR A 51 12.92 -15.66 3.92
CA THR A 51 14.19 -15.13 3.42
C THR A 51 14.22 -13.60 3.42
N GLY A 52 13.21 -12.94 4.00
CA GLY A 52 13.12 -11.48 4.08
C GLY A 52 12.79 -10.85 2.73
N ARG A 53 12.16 -11.61 1.83
CA ARG A 53 11.81 -11.14 0.48
C ARG A 53 10.31 -11.11 0.29
N MET A 54 9.86 -10.20 -0.56
CA MET A 54 8.52 -10.29 -1.15
C MET A 54 8.51 -9.69 -2.55
N SER A 55 7.51 -10.07 -3.34
CA SER A 55 7.24 -9.46 -4.64
C SER A 55 5.76 -9.14 -4.72
N VAL A 56 5.44 -7.91 -5.10
CA VAL A 56 4.06 -7.42 -5.18
C VAL A 56 3.83 -6.72 -6.51
N ASN A 57 2.61 -6.86 -7.04
CA ASN A 57 2.17 -6.07 -8.18
C ASN A 57 1.59 -4.76 -7.66
N LEU A 58 2.25 -3.64 -7.94
CA LEU A 58 1.71 -2.32 -7.64
C LEU A 58 1.19 -1.68 -8.92
N ALA A 59 0.04 -1.02 -8.85
CA ALA A 59 -0.39 -0.18 -9.95
C ALA A 59 0.57 1.02 -10.09
N ALA A 60 0.95 1.35 -11.32
CA ALA A 60 1.76 2.52 -11.60
C ALA A 60 0.99 3.79 -11.22
N THR A 61 1.69 4.75 -10.62
CA THR A 61 1.11 5.98 -10.10
C THR A 61 1.13 7.08 -11.16
N THR A 62 0.14 7.97 -11.11
CA THR A 62 0.13 9.22 -11.87
C THR A 62 0.64 10.36 -10.96
N SER A 63 0.65 11.61 -11.44
CA SER A 63 1.06 12.78 -10.63
C SER A 63 0.16 13.06 -9.42
N ASN A 64 -0.99 12.40 -9.33
CA ASN A 64 -2.07 12.78 -8.43
C ASN A 64 -2.22 11.82 -7.26
N TRP A 65 -1.48 10.72 -7.23
CA TRP A 65 -1.56 9.77 -6.13
C TRP A 65 -0.27 8.98 -5.97
N ALA A 66 -0.09 8.41 -4.77
CA ALA A 66 1.03 7.57 -4.38
C ALA A 66 0.53 6.36 -3.58
N TRP A 67 1.38 5.36 -3.44
CA TRP A 67 1.14 4.30 -2.46
C TRP A 67 1.61 4.74 -1.09
N ARG A 68 0.70 4.82 -0.13
CA ARG A 68 1.05 4.79 1.30
C ARG A 68 1.36 3.35 1.67
N VAL A 69 2.54 3.12 2.22
CA VAL A 69 3.02 1.81 2.66
C VAL A 69 3.31 1.88 4.15
N ASP A 70 2.47 1.23 4.94
CA ASP A 70 2.70 1.05 6.37
C ASP A 70 3.47 -0.26 6.57
N MET A 71 4.66 -0.15 7.13
CA MET A 71 5.63 -1.22 7.31
C MET A 71 5.67 -1.62 8.79
N ASP A 72 5.37 -2.89 9.06
CA ASP A 72 5.44 -3.49 10.38
C ASP A 72 6.45 -4.64 10.32
N ILE A 73 7.71 -4.33 10.65
CA ILE A 73 8.82 -5.28 10.66
C ILE A 73 9.17 -5.58 12.11
N ARG A 74 9.22 -6.86 12.46
CA ARG A 74 9.47 -7.29 13.84
C ARG A 74 10.82 -6.77 14.34
N GLY A 75 10.79 -6.09 15.50
CA GLY A 75 11.98 -5.52 16.13
C GLY A 75 12.41 -4.17 15.55
N VAL A 76 11.69 -3.64 14.57
CA VAL A 76 11.87 -2.30 14.01
C VAL A 76 10.64 -1.47 14.36
N PRO A 77 10.78 -0.20 14.78
CA PRO A 77 9.64 0.68 14.96
C PRO A 77 8.80 0.77 13.67
N PRO A 78 7.46 0.74 13.74
CA PRO A 78 6.61 0.87 12.56
C PRO A 78 6.91 2.15 11.79
N GLN A 79 6.85 2.06 10.46
CA GLN A 79 7.16 3.17 9.56
C GLN A 79 6.08 3.31 8.48
N THR A 80 5.76 4.55 8.13
CA THR A 80 4.89 4.87 7.00
C THR A 80 5.69 5.61 5.96
N VAL A 81 5.64 5.17 4.70
CA VAL A 81 6.26 5.86 3.57
C VAL A 81 5.25 6.03 2.42
N TYR A 82 5.47 7.06 1.61
CA TYR A 82 4.69 7.31 0.40
C TYR A 82 5.61 7.17 -0.80
N VAL A 83 5.19 6.40 -1.81
CA VAL A 83 6.04 6.09 -2.98
C VAL A 83 5.28 6.25 -4.29
N SER A 84 5.96 6.77 -5.31
CA SER A 84 5.50 6.72 -6.69
C SER A 84 6.04 5.47 -7.38
N VAL A 85 5.20 4.80 -8.16
CA VAL A 85 5.53 3.57 -8.87
C VAL A 85 5.50 3.85 -10.38
N LEU A 86 6.63 3.64 -11.06
CA LEU A 86 6.72 3.74 -12.51
C LEU A 86 6.10 2.51 -13.19
N SER A 87 5.86 2.58 -14.50
CA SER A 87 5.25 1.48 -15.27
C SER A 87 6.15 0.26 -15.51
N SER A 88 7.39 0.27 -15.00
CA SER A 88 8.37 -0.80 -15.14
C SER A 88 8.68 -1.48 -13.80
N ASP A 89 9.02 -2.78 -13.86
CA ASP A 89 9.49 -3.54 -12.70
C ASP A 89 10.73 -2.88 -12.07
N THR A 90 10.83 -2.93 -10.74
CA THR A 90 11.96 -2.34 -10.01
C THR A 90 12.09 -2.89 -8.59
N GLN A 91 13.16 -2.48 -7.90
CA GLN A 91 13.38 -2.75 -6.49
C GLN A 91 12.69 -1.68 -5.63
N TRP A 92 12.21 -2.08 -4.45
CA TRP A 92 11.65 -1.17 -3.44
C TRP A 92 12.56 0.02 -3.15
N ALA A 93 13.86 -0.23 -2.99
CA ALA A 93 14.87 0.79 -2.69
C ALA A 93 15.02 1.84 -3.80
N ASN A 94 14.58 1.54 -5.02
CA ASN A 94 14.67 2.43 -6.18
C ASN A 94 13.40 3.26 -6.40
N LEU A 95 12.35 3.06 -5.61
CA LEU A 95 11.14 3.86 -5.72
C LEU A 95 11.39 5.29 -5.25
N THR A 96 10.82 6.25 -5.97
CA THR A 96 10.85 7.66 -5.56
C THR A 96 9.91 7.85 -4.38
N ARG A 97 10.44 8.43 -3.31
CA ARG A 97 9.66 8.83 -2.14
C ARG A 97 8.89 10.11 -2.44
N VAL A 98 7.63 10.12 -2.03
CA VAL A 98 6.72 11.25 -2.20
C VAL A 98 6.52 11.92 -0.86
N ASP A 99 6.52 13.25 -0.83
CA ASP A 99 6.10 14.00 0.35
C ASP A 99 4.57 13.90 0.46
N PRO A 100 4.01 13.30 1.53
CA PRO A 100 2.56 13.19 1.69
C PRO A 100 1.85 14.54 1.71
N HIS A 101 2.51 15.64 2.08
CA HIS A 101 1.90 16.98 2.04
C HIS A 101 1.68 17.50 0.62
N SER A 102 2.38 16.93 -0.37
CA SER A 102 2.10 17.20 -1.78
C SER A 102 0.86 16.46 -2.29
N LEU A 103 0.37 15.47 -1.54
CA LEU A 103 -0.86 14.72 -1.82
C LEU A 103 -2.00 15.31 -0.98
N THR A 104 -2.92 16.05 -1.60
CA THR A 104 -4.14 16.47 -0.89
C THR A 104 -5.01 15.24 -0.64
N ALA A 105 -5.41 14.96 0.60
CA ALA A 105 -6.18 13.75 0.89
C ALA A 105 -7.54 13.73 0.16
N ILE A 106 -7.94 12.59 -0.41
CA ILE A 106 -9.35 12.29 -0.68
C ILE A 106 -10.03 12.16 0.69
N PRO A 107 -10.99 13.04 1.06
CA PRO A 107 -11.83 12.78 2.21
C PRO A 107 -12.55 11.46 1.97
N ALA A 108 -12.60 10.59 2.98
CA ALA A 108 -13.28 9.29 2.93
C ALA A 108 -14.80 9.50 2.77
N PHE A 109 -15.25 9.84 1.57
CA PHE A 109 -16.65 9.88 1.20
C PHE A 109 -16.86 8.93 0.04
N LEU A 110 -17.65 7.92 0.35
CA LEU A 110 -18.08 6.78 -0.45
C LEU A 110 -17.09 5.59 -0.48
N PRO A 111 -17.52 4.41 0.00
CA PRO A 111 -16.73 3.20 -0.15
C PRO A 111 -16.45 2.96 -1.65
N PRO A 112 -15.26 2.47 -2.01
CA PRO A 112 -14.94 2.19 -3.41
C PRO A 112 -15.99 1.29 -4.06
N PRO A 113 -16.17 1.32 -5.40
CA PRO A 113 -17.21 0.55 -6.09
C PRO A 113 -17.10 -0.97 -5.91
N TRP A 114 -15.99 -1.46 -5.37
CA TRP A 114 -15.79 -2.88 -5.05
C TRP A 114 -16.22 -3.30 -3.64
N VAL A 115 -16.71 -2.37 -2.82
CA VAL A 115 -17.25 -2.62 -1.47
C VAL A 115 -18.78 -2.68 -1.48
N ALA A 116 -19.44 -2.47 -2.62
CA ALA A 116 -20.87 -2.76 -2.73
C ALA A 116 -21.06 -4.27 -2.93
N ASN A 117 -21.35 -5.00 -1.85
CA ASN A 117 -22.36 -6.08 -1.76
C ASN A 117 -22.05 -7.09 -0.66
N ILE A 118 -22.52 -6.85 0.57
CA ILE A 118 -23.06 -7.84 1.53
C ILE A 118 -23.95 -7.00 2.49
N ASN A 119 -25.27 -6.86 2.32
CA ASN A 119 -26.29 -7.88 2.63
C ASN A 119 -27.54 -7.64 1.77
N ILE A 120 -27.92 -8.63 0.97
CA ILE A 120 -29.33 -8.84 0.62
C ILE A 120 -29.86 -9.74 1.73
N ASP A 121 -30.36 -9.16 2.82
CA ASP A 121 -31.14 -9.92 3.79
C ASP A 121 -32.34 -9.09 4.25
N GLY A 122 -33.52 -9.66 4.01
CA GLY A 122 -34.71 -9.45 4.82
C GLY A 122 -35.58 -8.28 4.41
N GLY A 123 -36.60 -8.58 3.61
CA GLY A 123 -37.71 -7.68 3.37
C GLY A 123 -38.38 -7.18 4.67
N THR A 124 -38.88 -5.95 4.55
CA THR A 124 -39.88 -5.30 5.38
C THR A 124 -40.86 -6.25 6.07
N ALA A 125 -40.89 -6.21 7.41
CA ALA A 125 -42.06 -6.58 8.20
C ALA A 125 -42.58 -5.33 8.91
N SER A 126 -43.56 -4.69 8.29
CA SER A 126 -44.49 -3.75 8.93
C SER A 126 -45.86 -4.02 8.32
N GLY A 127 -46.77 -4.60 9.10
CA GLY A 127 -48.13 -4.99 8.71
C GLY A 127 -48.62 -6.17 9.53
#